data_AF-A0A2E7UY70-F1
#
_entry.id   AF-A0A2E7UY70-F1
#
_cell.length_a   1.000
_cell.length_b   1.000
_cell.length_c   1.000
_cell.angle_alpha   90.00
_cell.angle_beta   90.00
_cell.angle_gamma   90.00
#
_symmetry.space_group_name_H-M   'P 1'
#
loop_
_entity.id
_entity.type
_entity.pdbx_description
1 polymer ?
#
loop_
_entity_poly.entity_id
_entity_poly.type
_entity_poly.pdbx_seq_one_letter_code
_entity_poly.pdbx_strand_id
1 'polypeptide(L)'
;MTFFSASAPARVPQPFISRASSTHHPPLRVLLDECRALFNHFVADLAPQPDASFGFWSLASPGCSIRGWSRRPFLSFIHTDGLSGRCTVRSRGAVPPTHSDGRGWGSPRCRFGAFGGRGKRGGRLRSDMDMVGATPSPRRSVRWVPAGPQNSTFGATMTATRSRETPAALLARAAAEKAAHPTLRTRELAARIGVSEAELLDARVGSDVVRLRADLPMLLERLPAVGRVMTLTRNDGAVHERRGSYNKGSVHGHVGLVVGEEIDLRLFPAHWVAAYRVTMQAGNRTLDSIQVFDGSGTAVEKIYAEGKTDTQAWEALITDLKDEDQSPGRFTAVAVPKKTRKVPADSFDSERFLEAWGGLTDTHQFHMMLRKFGVAYGDAFEAAEGRFTRRLPVTTALPLLEQASKQQIPIMVFVGNRGCIQIHTGPVRRILGRNGWTNVLDPDFNLHLKEELVASAWAVSKPTVDGAVSSVELLDAHGEVIVRFFGARKPGKAELPAWRALVQALPSLPIVTDNH
;
A
#
# COMPACT_ATOMS: atom_id res chain seq x y z
N MET A 1 62.84 52.09 0.27
CA MET A 1 63.56 51.38 -0.81
C MET A 1 62.84 50.04 -0.96
N THR A 2 62.18 49.67 -2.06
CA THR A 2 62.72 49.36 -3.41
C THR A 2 63.88 48.37 -3.34
N PHE A 3 63.89 47.25 -4.08
CA PHE A 3 63.47 47.09 -5.49
C PHE A 3 62.53 45.90 -5.81
N PHE A 4 61.93 45.98 -7.01
CA PHE A 4 61.33 44.87 -7.76
C PHE A 4 62.39 44.01 -8.46
N SER A 5 62.03 42.78 -8.83
CA SER A 5 62.48 42.13 -10.07
C SER A 5 61.37 41.18 -10.58
N ALA A 6 61.33 40.90 -11.88
CA ALA A 6 60.19 40.22 -12.53
C ALA A 6 60.58 39.39 -13.78
N SER A 7 59.73 38.41 -14.11
CA SER A 7 59.74 37.59 -15.35
C SER A 7 60.95 36.61 -15.47
N ALA A 8 60.89 35.50 -16.23
CA ALA A 8 59.90 34.98 -17.20
C ALA A 8 59.77 33.43 -17.09
N PRO A 9 58.83 32.74 -17.80
CA PRO A 9 58.40 31.37 -17.46
C PRO A 9 59.08 30.23 -18.24
N ALA A 10 58.95 28.98 -17.74
CA ALA A 10 59.36 27.77 -18.47
C ALA A 10 58.48 26.51 -18.21
N ARG A 11 57.91 25.99 -19.31
CA ARG A 11 57.56 24.58 -19.63
C ARG A 11 56.53 23.80 -18.78
N VAL A 12 55.39 23.54 -19.42
CA VAL A 12 54.42 22.47 -19.11
C VAL A 12 55.01 21.08 -19.44
N PRO A 13 54.85 20.05 -18.59
CA PRO A 13 54.99 18.64 -18.98
C PRO A 13 53.65 18.07 -19.47
N GLN A 14 53.64 17.43 -20.64
CA GLN A 14 52.52 16.59 -21.11
C GLN A 14 52.62 15.18 -20.47
N PRO A 15 51.50 14.46 -20.25
CA PRO A 15 51.49 13.20 -19.53
C PRO A 15 52.01 12.03 -20.37
N PHE A 16 52.66 11.06 -19.70
CA PHE A 16 53.13 9.83 -20.31
C PHE A 16 51.97 8.85 -20.54
N ILE A 17 51.82 8.34 -21.76
CA ILE A 17 50.83 7.31 -22.09
C ILE A 17 51.48 5.93 -22.00
N SER A 18 50.91 5.03 -21.21
CA SER A 18 51.13 3.59 -21.36
C SER A 18 49.81 2.90 -21.71
N ARG A 19 49.88 1.83 -22.51
CA ARG A 19 48.71 1.04 -22.94
C ARG A 19 48.63 -0.26 -22.13
N ALA A 20 47.46 -0.53 -21.57
CA ALA A 20 46.99 -1.87 -21.20
C ALA A 20 45.55 -2.03 -21.72
N SER A 21 45.10 -3.25 -21.99
CA SER A 21 44.00 -3.52 -22.92
C SER A 21 42.81 -4.29 -22.32
N SER A 22 41.59 -3.86 -22.69
CA SER A 22 40.30 -4.61 -22.58
C SER A 22 39.84 -5.00 -21.15
N THR A 23 38.55 -4.98 -20.79
CA THR A 23 37.37 -5.50 -21.53
C THR A 23 36.13 -4.58 -21.47
N HIS A 24 35.00 -5.04 -22.05
CA HIS A 24 33.80 -4.24 -22.34
C HIS A 24 32.89 -3.94 -21.14
N HIS A 25 32.39 -2.69 -21.07
CA HIS A 25 31.03 -2.34 -20.64
C HIS A 25 30.52 -1.12 -21.45
N PRO A 26 29.20 -1.00 -21.72
CA PRO A 26 28.64 0.18 -22.40
C PRO A 26 28.60 1.42 -21.47
N PRO A 27 28.70 2.65 -22.01
CA PRO A 27 28.92 3.85 -21.21
C PRO A 27 27.64 4.49 -20.64
N LEU A 28 27.77 5.15 -19.48
CA LEU A 28 26.71 5.88 -18.74
C LEU A 28 25.97 7.00 -19.51
N ARG A 29 26.40 7.37 -20.73
CA ARG A 29 25.82 8.50 -21.47
C ARG A 29 24.32 8.32 -21.78
N VAL A 30 23.89 7.11 -22.15
CA VAL A 30 22.47 6.88 -22.52
C VAL A 30 21.54 7.20 -21.34
N LEU A 31 21.84 6.74 -20.13
CA LEU A 31 21.07 7.08 -18.93
C LEU A 31 21.09 8.59 -18.61
N LEU A 32 22.22 9.26 -18.84
CA LEU A 32 22.33 10.71 -18.58
C LEU A 32 21.52 11.52 -19.58
N ASP A 33 21.50 11.13 -20.85
CA ASP A 33 20.69 11.79 -21.89
C ASP A 33 19.18 11.50 -21.73
N GLU A 34 18.80 10.29 -21.28
CA GLU A 34 17.41 9.98 -20.88
C GLU A 34 16.95 10.79 -19.66
N CYS A 35 17.76 10.87 -18.60
CA CYS A 35 17.48 11.74 -17.45
C CYS A 35 17.38 13.22 -17.84
N ARG A 36 18.16 13.66 -18.82
CA ARG A 36 18.13 15.04 -19.33
C ARG A 36 16.89 15.32 -20.18
N ALA A 37 16.41 14.35 -20.95
CA ALA A 37 15.15 14.44 -21.67
C ALA A 37 13.96 14.57 -20.70
N LEU A 38 13.92 13.75 -19.65
CA LEU A 38 12.91 13.82 -18.58
C LEU A 38 12.93 15.18 -17.86
N PHE A 39 14.12 15.69 -17.51
CA PHE A 39 14.27 16.99 -16.86
C PHE A 39 13.81 18.16 -17.76
N ASN A 40 14.18 18.15 -19.04
CA ASN A 40 13.80 19.21 -19.97
C ASN A 40 12.28 19.24 -20.25
N HIS A 41 11.61 18.08 -20.25
CA HIS A 41 10.15 18.02 -20.39
C HIS A 41 9.44 18.62 -19.16
N PHE A 42 9.95 18.33 -17.96
CA PHE A 42 9.43 18.85 -16.68
C PHE A 42 9.52 20.39 -16.55
N VAL A 43 10.42 21.04 -17.31
CA VAL A 43 10.54 22.51 -17.36
C VAL A 43 9.62 23.13 -18.42
N ALA A 44 9.29 22.41 -19.50
CA ALA A 44 8.44 22.91 -20.58
C ALA A 44 6.98 23.13 -20.13
N ASP A 45 6.43 22.20 -19.34
CA ASP A 45 5.05 22.28 -18.81
C ASP A 45 4.86 23.36 -17.71
N LEU A 46 5.93 24.07 -17.33
CA LEU A 46 5.91 25.15 -16.33
C LEU A 46 6.14 26.55 -16.93
N ALA A 47 6.17 26.69 -18.27
CA ALA A 47 6.26 27.97 -18.94
C ALA A 47 4.88 28.70 -18.95
N PRO A 48 4.77 29.92 -18.40
CA PRO A 48 3.51 30.68 -18.45
C PRO A 48 3.23 31.17 -19.88
N GLN A 49 2.00 30.96 -20.36
CA GLN A 49 1.51 31.60 -21.57
C GLN A 49 1.19 33.09 -21.26
N PRO A 50 1.53 34.04 -22.15
CA PRO A 50 1.26 35.46 -21.91
C PRO A 50 -0.22 35.82 -22.09
N ASP A 51 -0.71 36.76 -21.27
CA ASP A 51 -2.12 37.16 -21.22
C ASP A 51 -2.62 37.82 -22.53
N ALA A 52 -3.86 37.50 -22.88
CA ALA A 52 -4.66 38.28 -23.83
C ALA A 52 -5.70 39.12 -23.05
N SER A 53 -5.55 40.44 -23.14
CA SER A 53 -6.34 41.48 -22.46
C SER A 53 -7.87 41.36 -22.58
N PHE A 54 -8.58 41.55 -21.46
CA PHE A 54 -9.83 42.33 -21.27
C PHE A 54 -10.23 42.19 -19.78
N GLY A 55 -10.79 43.17 -19.06
CA GLY A 55 -11.13 44.57 -19.33
C GLY A 55 -11.86 45.13 -18.09
N PHE A 56 -11.71 46.42 -17.77
CA PHE A 56 -12.43 47.05 -16.63
C PHE A 56 -13.96 46.96 -16.80
N TRP A 57 -14.71 46.78 -15.70
CA TRP A 57 -15.83 47.65 -15.29
C TRP A 57 -16.22 47.36 -13.82
N SER A 58 -17.05 48.22 -13.22
CA SER A 58 -17.17 48.36 -11.75
C SER A 58 -18.61 48.23 -11.21
N LEU A 59 -18.70 47.83 -9.94
CA LEU A 59 -19.77 48.06 -8.95
C LEU A 59 -21.23 48.32 -9.41
N ALA A 60 -22.13 47.41 -9.04
CA ALA A 60 -23.41 47.75 -8.38
C ALA A 60 -24.04 46.53 -7.69
N SER A 61 -24.77 46.76 -6.59
CA SER A 61 -25.60 45.75 -5.88
C SER A 61 -27.09 46.21 -5.90
N PRO A 62 -28.08 45.55 -5.24
CA PRO A 62 -29.28 45.11 -5.97
C PRO A 62 -30.56 45.91 -5.66
N GLY A 63 -31.58 45.80 -6.52
CA GLY A 63 -32.82 46.58 -6.41
C GLY A 63 -34.10 45.90 -6.90
N CYS A 64 -34.88 45.39 -5.93
CA CYS A 64 -36.34 45.21 -5.97
C CYS A 64 -36.96 44.20 -6.97
N SER A 65 -38.29 44.05 -6.84
CA SER A 65 -39.14 43.03 -7.47
C SER A 65 -40.28 43.67 -8.24
N ILE A 66 -40.96 42.91 -9.12
CA ILE A 66 -42.44 42.88 -9.16
C ILE A 66 -42.98 41.65 -9.92
N ARG A 67 -44.29 41.43 -9.80
CA ARG A 67 -45.02 40.23 -10.25
C ARG A 67 -45.22 40.21 -11.76
N GLY A 68 -45.18 39.03 -12.37
CA GLY A 68 -45.44 38.84 -13.81
C GLY A 68 -46.92 38.75 -14.18
N TRP A 69 -47.24 38.25 -15.38
CA TRP A 69 -48.58 37.83 -15.81
C TRP A 69 -48.48 36.76 -16.91
N SER A 70 -49.60 36.07 -17.20
CA SER A 70 -49.65 34.96 -18.16
C SER A 70 -50.35 35.33 -19.47
N ARG A 71 -49.96 34.66 -20.57
CA ARG A 71 -50.88 34.14 -21.62
C ARG A 71 -50.16 33.28 -22.65
N ARG A 72 -50.87 32.28 -23.18
CA ARG A 72 -50.56 31.55 -24.43
C ARG A 72 -51.32 32.19 -25.61
N PRO A 73 -50.97 31.82 -26.85
CA PRO A 73 -51.78 30.84 -27.61
C PRO A 73 -50.90 29.64 -28.10
N PHE A 74 -51.38 28.46 -28.53
CA PHE A 74 -52.38 28.08 -29.56
C PHE A 74 -51.95 28.59 -30.96
N LEU A 75 -51.94 27.86 -32.10
CA LEU A 75 -52.39 26.53 -32.59
C LEU A 75 -51.18 25.81 -33.28
N SER A 76 -51.18 24.56 -33.80
CA SER A 76 -52.03 23.34 -33.70
C SER A 76 -51.38 22.12 -34.40
N PHE A 77 -51.66 20.89 -33.92
CA PHE A 77 -51.86 19.61 -34.64
C PHE A 77 -51.21 19.29 -36.01
N ILE A 78 -50.66 18.07 -36.11
CA ILE A 78 -51.25 16.93 -36.87
C ILE A 78 -51.06 15.64 -36.05
N HIS A 79 -52.00 14.69 -36.17
CA HIS A 79 -52.07 13.43 -35.39
C HIS A 79 -52.06 12.21 -36.33
N THR A 80 -51.52 11.08 -35.84
CA THR A 80 -51.99 9.66 -35.96
C THR A 80 -50.82 8.77 -35.53
N ASP A 81 -50.82 8.06 -34.40
CA ASP A 81 -51.71 6.96 -33.94
C ASP A 81 -51.56 5.68 -34.77
N GLY A 82 -51.26 4.53 -34.13
CA GLY A 82 -50.95 3.28 -34.86
C GLY A 82 -50.62 2.00 -34.07
N LEU A 83 -51.11 1.85 -32.84
CA LEU A 83 -51.31 0.59 -32.07
C LEU A 83 -50.49 -0.70 -32.40
N SER A 84 -49.76 -1.16 -31.38
CA SER A 84 -49.66 -2.57 -30.93
C SER A 84 -48.92 -3.63 -31.79
N GLY A 85 -48.19 -4.53 -31.10
CA GLY A 85 -47.66 -5.75 -31.72
C GLY A 85 -46.63 -6.48 -30.85
N ARG A 86 -47.04 -7.54 -30.12
CA ARG A 86 -46.09 -8.56 -29.64
C ARG A 86 -45.80 -9.52 -30.79
N CYS A 87 -44.55 -9.78 -31.12
CA CYS A 87 -44.19 -10.91 -31.99
C CYS A 87 -43.01 -11.69 -31.42
N THR A 88 -43.29 -12.90 -30.91
CA THR A 88 -42.26 -13.89 -30.58
C THR A 88 -41.87 -14.66 -31.83
N VAL A 89 -40.59 -14.68 -32.19
CA VAL A 89 -40.05 -15.60 -33.21
C VAL A 89 -39.30 -16.74 -32.51
N ARG A 90 -39.60 -17.99 -32.90
CA ARG A 90 -39.02 -19.21 -32.32
C ARG A 90 -38.69 -20.20 -33.42
N SER A 91 -37.40 -20.41 -33.67
CA SER A 91 -36.84 -21.44 -34.55
C SER A 91 -35.67 -22.09 -33.79
N ARG A 92 -35.65 -23.41 -33.53
CA ARG A 92 -35.46 -24.51 -34.50
C ARG A 92 -34.26 -24.20 -35.43
N GLY A 93 -33.09 -24.81 -35.32
CA GLY A 93 -32.63 -25.94 -34.49
C GLY A 93 -32.20 -27.11 -35.36
N ALA A 94 -30.90 -27.44 -35.39
CA ALA A 94 -30.32 -28.45 -36.27
C ALA A 94 -29.07 -29.13 -35.66
N VAL A 95 -29.17 -30.44 -35.40
CA VAL A 95 -28.11 -31.43 -35.08
C VAL A 95 -28.69 -32.77 -35.55
N PRO A 96 -28.11 -33.46 -36.56
CA PRO A 96 -26.95 -34.37 -36.38
C PRO A 96 -25.76 -34.01 -37.33
N PRO A 97 -24.67 -34.83 -37.48
CA PRO A 97 -24.39 -36.14 -36.88
C PRO A 97 -23.05 -36.31 -36.15
N THR A 98 -23.03 -37.28 -35.24
CA THR A 98 -21.85 -38.03 -34.80
C THR A 98 -21.43 -39.06 -35.84
N HIS A 99 -20.14 -39.40 -35.92
CA HIS A 99 -19.72 -40.74 -36.34
C HIS A 99 -18.52 -41.24 -35.55
N SER A 100 -18.37 -42.56 -35.50
CA SER A 100 -17.43 -43.32 -34.67
C SER A 100 -16.14 -43.72 -35.41
N ASP A 101 -15.25 -44.37 -34.66
CA ASP A 101 -14.12 -45.19 -35.11
C ASP A 101 -12.87 -44.45 -35.65
N GLY A 102 -11.64 -44.97 -35.46
CA GLY A 102 -11.25 -46.10 -34.59
C GLY A 102 -9.94 -46.78 -35.02
N ARG A 103 -8.98 -46.89 -34.07
CA ARG A 103 -7.58 -47.36 -34.25
C ARG A 103 -6.70 -46.33 -34.98
N GLY A 104 -5.38 -46.25 -34.79
CA GLY A 104 -4.47 -47.00 -33.89
C GLY A 104 -3.00 -46.81 -34.32
N TRP A 105 -2.04 -47.36 -33.57
CA TRP A 105 -0.57 -47.27 -33.80
C TRP A 105 0.01 -45.84 -33.63
N GLY A 106 1.23 -45.63 -33.10
CA GLY A 106 2.16 -46.56 -32.45
C GLY A 106 3.31 -45.82 -31.75
N SER A 107 3.96 -46.46 -30.78
CA SER A 107 5.14 -45.89 -30.08
C SER A 107 6.40 -45.95 -30.96
N PRO A 108 7.46 -45.20 -30.61
CA PRO A 108 8.57 -45.90 -29.95
C PRO A 108 9.13 -45.19 -28.70
N ARG A 109 9.74 -46.00 -27.81
CA ARG A 109 10.66 -45.53 -26.77
C ARG A 109 12.10 -45.77 -27.22
N CYS A 110 13.02 -44.89 -26.86
CA CYS A 110 14.45 -45.23 -26.76
C CYS A 110 14.97 -44.94 -25.35
N ARG A 111 15.84 -45.83 -24.84
CA ARG A 111 16.68 -45.62 -23.65
C ARG A 111 18.10 -45.33 -24.12
N PHE A 112 18.86 -44.55 -23.35
CA PHE A 112 20.27 -44.78 -22.95
C PHE A 112 20.65 -43.63 -22.00
N GLY A 113 21.59 -43.75 -21.07
CA GLY A 113 22.35 -44.90 -20.60
C GLY A 113 23.06 -44.54 -19.27
N ALA A 114 23.44 -45.52 -18.46
CA ALA A 114 24.14 -45.27 -17.19
C ALA A 114 25.66 -45.39 -17.35
N PHE A 115 26.42 -44.59 -16.59
CA PHE A 115 27.86 -44.76 -16.39
C PHE A 115 28.18 -44.73 -14.89
N GLY A 116 29.18 -45.49 -14.46
CA GLY A 116 29.62 -45.56 -13.07
C GLY A 116 31.14 -45.56 -12.95
N GLY A 117 31.64 -45.14 -11.79
CA GLY A 117 33.07 -45.11 -11.45
C GLY A 117 33.34 -45.71 -10.07
N ARG A 118 34.53 -46.30 -9.86
CA ARG A 118 34.94 -46.95 -8.60
C ARG A 118 36.27 -46.40 -8.09
N GLY A 119 36.38 -46.22 -6.77
CA GLY A 119 37.66 -46.19 -6.03
C GLY A 119 37.59 -45.38 -4.72
N LYS A 120 38.50 -45.55 -3.74
CA LYS A 120 39.35 -46.71 -3.39
C LYS A 120 40.02 -46.46 -2.00
N ARG A 121 39.66 -47.24 -0.97
CA ARG A 121 40.39 -47.60 0.29
C ARG A 121 41.31 -46.59 1.04
N GLY A 122 41.14 -46.53 2.38
CA GLY A 122 42.18 -46.20 3.39
C GLY A 122 41.71 -45.21 4.49
N GLY A 123 42.08 -45.32 5.78
CA GLY A 123 42.81 -46.38 6.49
C GLY A 123 42.92 -46.20 8.04
N ARG A 124 42.47 -47.21 8.80
CA ARG A 124 42.73 -47.63 10.22
C ARG A 124 43.70 -46.82 11.13
N LEU A 125 43.26 -46.55 12.39
CA LEU A 125 43.85 -46.86 13.75
C LEU A 125 42.98 -46.13 14.83
N ARG A 126 42.51 -46.75 15.94
CA ARG A 126 43.14 -47.03 17.27
C ARG A 126 43.65 -45.77 18.01
N SER A 127 43.58 -45.63 19.34
CA SER A 127 43.30 -46.55 20.48
C SER A 127 43.04 -45.73 21.76
N ASP A 128 42.60 -46.19 22.95
CA ASP A 128 41.80 -47.32 23.51
C ASP A 128 41.61 -46.95 25.05
N MET A 129 41.13 -47.82 25.97
CA MET A 129 41.10 -47.68 27.48
C MET A 129 40.06 -46.70 28.14
N ASP A 130 39.48 -46.93 29.35
CA ASP A 130 39.24 -48.20 30.08
C ASP A 130 38.08 -48.18 31.13
N MET A 131 37.81 -49.38 31.65
CA MET A 131 36.87 -49.90 32.69
C MET A 131 36.87 -49.14 34.07
N VAL A 132 35.95 -49.35 35.06
CA VAL A 132 35.56 -50.60 35.79
C VAL A 132 34.25 -50.47 36.63
N GLY A 133 33.41 -51.53 36.64
CA GLY A 133 32.63 -52.00 37.83
C GLY A 133 31.12 -51.62 37.99
N ALA A 134 30.33 -52.18 38.94
CA ALA A 134 30.44 -53.47 39.68
C ALA A 134 29.15 -53.91 40.46
N THR A 135 28.59 -55.09 40.11
CA THR A 135 27.97 -56.16 40.98
C THR A 135 26.69 -55.87 41.86
N PRO A 136 25.99 -56.88 42.48
CA PRO A 136 24.92 -57.62 41.75
C PRO A 136 23.63 -58.11 42.49
N SER A 137 22.56 -58.34 41.70
CA SER A 137 21.47 -59.39 41.86
C SER A 137 20.33 -59.16 42.89
N PRO A 138 19.17 -59.92 42.85
CA PRO A 138 18.82 -61.05 41.97
C PRO A 138 17.43 -61.05 41.25
N ARG A 139 17.46 -61.63 40.03
CA ARG A 139 16.47 -62.42 39.23
C ARG A 139 15.13 -62.84 39.92
N ARG A 140 13.97 -62.92 39.25
CA ARG A 140 13.53 -63.73 38.07
C ARG A 140 12.15 -63.20 37.54
N SER A 141 11.59 -63.50 36.36
CA SER A 141 11.98 -64.32 35.17
C SER A 141 11.00 -64.18 33.98
N VAL A 142 11.50 -64.23 32.72
CA VAL A 142 10.81 -64.75 31.49
C VAL A 142 9.60 -63.91 30.98
N ARG A 143 9.36 -63.67 29.68
CA ARG A 143 9.80 -64.27 28.39
C ARG A 143 9.98 -63.18 27.31
N TRP A 144 10.84 -63.37 26.31
CA TRP A 144 10.85 -62.60 25.06
C TRP A 144 11.06 -63.52 23.85
N VAL A 145 10.55 -63.10 22.69
CA VAL A 145 10.61 -63.82 21.39
C VAL A 145 11.12 -62.82 20.34
N PRO A 146 11.91 -63.24 19.30
CA PRO A 146 12.60 -62.30 18.43
C PRO A 146 11.68 -61.38 17.62
N ALA A 147 12.10 -60.12 17.45
CA ALA A 147 11.41 -59.17 16.60
C ALA A 147 11.64 -59.48 15.11
N GLY A 148 10.55 -59.60 14.34
CA GLY A 148 10.58 -59.58 12.88
C GLY A 148 10.81 -58.16 12.33
N PRO A 149 11.14 -58.02 11.03
CA PRO A 149 11.39 -56.72 10.42
C PRO A 149 10.10 -55.87 10.41
N GLN A 150 10.14 -54.71 11.06
CA GLN A 150 9.05 -53.74 10.98
C GLN A 150 9.13 -53.02 9.63
N ASN A 151 8.09 -53.20 8.80
CA ASN A 151 7.92 -52.38 7.60
C ASN A 151 7.78 -50.91 8.01
N SER A 152 8.68 -50.07 7.52
CA SER A 152 8.62 -48.61 7.66
C SER A 152 7.53 -48.05 6.76
N THR A 153 6.28 -48.15 7.21
CA THR A 153 5.15 -47.47 6.56
C THR A 153 5.40 -45.96 6.64
N PHE A 154 5.85 -45.35 5.55
CA PHE A 154 5.93 -43.90 5.44
C PHE A 154 4.52 -43.35 5.63
N GLY A 155 4.29 -42.74 6.79
CA GLY A 155 3.05 -42.03 7.09
C GLY A 155 2.94 -40.83 6.18
N ALA A 156 2.32 -41.01 5.01
CA ALA A 156 1.98 -39.93 4.11
C ALA A 156 1.10 -38.95 4.88
N THR A 157 1.67 -37.80 5.26
CA THR A 157 0.91 -36.74 5.92
C THR A 157 -0.17 -36.30 4.94
N MET A 158 -1.41 -36.74 5.18
CA MET A 158 -2.55 -36.22 4.43
C MET A 158 -2.64 -34.73 4.72
N THR A 159 -2.16 -33.92 3.79
CA THR A 159 -2.68 -32.57 3.58
C THR A 159 -4.17 -32.73 3.32
N ALA A 160 -4.94 -32.67 4.40
CA ALA A 160 -6.39 -32.64 4.34
C ALA A 160 -6.76 -31.38 3.55
N THR A 161 -7.05 -31.57 2.26
CA THR A 161 -7.64 -30.55 1.40
C THR A 161 -8.95 -30.14 2.06
N ARG A 162 -8.91 -29.07 2.87
CA ARG A 162 -10.11 -28.48 3.44
C ARG A 162 -11.01 -28.14 2.26
N SER A 163 -12.11 -28.88 2.13
CA SER A 163 -13.20 -28.53 1.24
C SER A 163 -13.57 -27.08 1.55
N ARG A 164 -13.48 -26.21 0.55
CA ARG A 164 -13.81 -24.80 0.74
C ARG A 164 -15.24 -24.71 1.26
N GLU A 165 -15.43 -23.95 2.33
CA GLU A 165 -16.76 -23.60 2.81
C GLU A 165 -17.53 -22.95 1.65
N THR A 166 -18.77 -23.39 1.42
CA THR A 166 -19.57 -22.82 0.32
C THR A 166 -19.93 -21.37 0.67
N PRO A 167 -20.13 -20.49 -0.33
CA PRO A 167 -20.49 -19.09 -0.06
C PRO A 167 -21.69 -18.97 0.88
N ALA A 168 -22.73 -19.78 0.65
CA ALA A 168 -23.92 -19.82 1.51
C ALA A 168 -23.63 -20.23 2.97
N ALA A 169 -22.71 -21.18 3.20
CA ALA A 169 -22.31 -21.59 4.55
C ALA A 169 -21.52 -20.48 5.26
N LEU A 170 -20.56 -19.85 4.57
CA LEU A 170 -19.82 -18.70 5.10
C LEU A 170 -20.74 -17.53 5.44
N LEU A 171 -21.73 -17.23 4.59
CA LEU A 171 -22.71 -16.18 4.87
C LEU A 171 -23.64 -16.52 6.03
N ALA A 172 -24.09 -17.77 6.16
CA ALA A 172 -24.88 -18.19 7.33
C ALA A 172 -24.08 -18.05 8.63
N ARG A 173 -22.79 -18.42 8.61
CA ARG A 173 -21.86 -18.30 9.75
C ARG A 173 -21.58 -16.83 10.10
N ALA A 174 -21.40 -15.97 9.10
CA ALA A 174 -21.26 -14.53 9.27
C ALA A 174 -22.55 -13.86 9.79
N ALA A 175 -23.73 -14.30 9.34
CA ALA A 175 -25.01 -13.79 9.81
C ALA A 175 -25.26 -14.13 11.29
N ALA A 176 -24.89 -15.34 11.73
CA ALA A 176 -24.98 -15.73 13.13
C ALA A 176 -24.07 -14.87 14.04
N GLU A 177 -22.80 -14.71 13.68
CA GLU A 177 -21.85 -13.85 14.44
C GLU A 177 -22.29 -12.38 14.44
N LYS A 178 -22.84 -11.88 13.32
CA LYS A 178 -23.39 -10.52 13.21
C LYS A 178 -24.68 -10.33 14.02
N ALA A 179 -25.49 -11.37 14.20
CA ALA A 179 -26.67 -11.33 15.07
C ALA A 179 -26.27 -11.33 16.55
N ALA A 180 -25.26 -12.11 16.94
CA ALA A 180 -24.68 -12.09 18.29
C ALA A 180 -23.97 -10.76 18.62
N HIS A 181 -23.38 -10.11 17.62
CA HIS A 181 -22.66 -8.85 17.78
C HIS A 181 -23.04 -7.80 16.72
N PRO A 182 -24.22 -7.16 16.84
CA PRO A 182 -24.77 -6.25 15.82
C PRO A 182 -23.89 -5.04 15.46
N THR A 183 -22.98 -4.63 16.33
CA THR A 183 -22.10 -3.47 16.13
C THR A 183 -20.86 -3.74 15.25
N LEU A 184 -20.49 -5.00 15.01
CA LEU A 184 -19.27 -5.34 14.24
C LEU A 184 -19.29 -4.76 12.82
N ARG A 185 -18.20 -4.12 12.40
CA ARG A 185 -17.92 -3.76 11.01
C ARG A 185 -17.46 -5.00 10.23
N THR A 186 -17.62 -5.00 8.90
CA THR A 186 -17.33 -6.16 8.03
C THR A 186 -15.94 -6.77 8.24
N ARG A 187 -14.91 -5.94 8.42
CA ARG A 187 -13.54 -6.39 8.75
C ARG A 187 -13.46 -7.14 10.08
N GLU A 188 -14.14 -6.66 11.12
CA GLU A 188 -14.11 -7.22 12.47
C GLU A 188 -14.89 -8.54 12.53
N LEU A 189 -16.00 -8.59 11.79
CA LEU A 189 -16.79 -9.80 11.55
C LEU A 189 -15.98 -10.88 10.80
N ALA A 190 -15.32 -10.50 9.70
CA ALA A 190 -14.45 -11.40 8.94
C ALA A 190 -13.32 -11.99 9.81
N ALA A 191 -12.61 -11.14 10.56
CA ALA A 191 -11.54 -11.56 11.46
C ALA A 191 -12.02 -12.54 12.55
N ARG A 192 -13.20 -12.29 13.14
CA ARG A 192 -13.81 -13.17 14.16
C ARG A 192 -14.19 -14.55 13.60
N ILE A 193 -14.74 -14.61 12.38
CA ILE A 193 -15.07 -15.88 11.71
C ILE A 193 -13.87 -16.51 10.98
N GLY A 194 -12.67 -15.94 11.10
CA GLY A 194 -11.42 -16.51 10.59
C GLY A 194 -11.24 -16.44 9.07
N VAL A 195 -11.78 -15.41 8.42
CA VAL A 195 -11.62 -15.13 6.97
C VAL A 195 -11.15 -13.70 6.74
N SER A 196 -10.67 -13.40 5.52
CA SER A 196 -10.34 -12.03 5.13
C SER A 196 -11.59 -11.19 4.82
N GLU A 197 -11.44 -9.86 4.85
CA GLU A 197 -12.55 -8.94 4.53
C GLU A 197 -13.03 -9.12 3.08
N ALA A 198 -12.10 -9.39 2.15
CA ALA A 198 -12.42 -9.69 0.76
C ALA A 198 -13.18 -11.01 0.59
N GLU A 199 -12.82 -12.11 1.29
CA GLU A 199 -13.55 -13.39 1.19
C GLU A 199 -15.01 -13.25 1.66
N LEU A 200 -15.25 -12.44 2.71
CA LEU A 200 -16.60 -12.17 3.20
C LEU A 200 -17.43 -11.22 2.29
N LEU A 201 -16.78 -10.37 1.50
CA LEU A 201 -17.45 -9.61 0.43
C LEU A 201 -17.70 -10.49 -0.80
N ASP A 202 -16.72 -11.31 -1.20
CA ASP A 202 -16.76 -12.12 -2.41
C ASP A 202 -17.85 -13.21 -2.35
N ALA A 203 -18.13 -13.72 -1.15
CA ALA A 203 -19.26 -14.63 -0.91
C ALA A 203 -20.64 -13.97 -1.12
N ARG A 204 -20.73 -12.63 -1.15
CA ARG A 204 -21.96 -11.84 -1.43
C ARG A 204 -22.05 -11.29 -2.84
N VAL A 205 -21.13 -11.67 -3.74
CA VAL A 205 -21.23 -11.26 -5.15
C VAL A 205 -22.52 -11.81 -5.75
N GLY A 206 -23.34 -10.92 -6.31
CA GLY A 206 -24.68 -11.23 -6.81
C GLY A 206 -25.83 -10.90 -5.85
N SER A 207 -25.58 -10.47 -4.61
CA SER A 207 -26.59 -9.84 -3.73
C SER A 207 -26.42 -8.33 -3.64
N ASP A 208 -25.66 -7.86 -2.65
CA ASP A 208 -25.36 -6.46 -2.33
C ASP A 208 -23.95 -6.04 -2.78
N VAL A 209 -23.24 -6.97 -3.44
CA VAL A 209 -21.88 -6.82 -3.93
C VAL A 209 -21.84 -7.16 -5.43
N VAL A 210 -21.12 -6.34 -6.21
CA VAL A 210 -20.79 -6.62 -7.62
C VAL A 210 -19.28 -6.73 -7.75
N ARG A 211 -18.79 -7.81 -8.37
CA ARG A 211 -17.36 -7.99 -8.67
C ARG A 211 -16.93 -6.97 -9.71
N LEU A 212 -15.83 -6.27 -9.44
CA LEU A 212 -15.17 -5.35 -10.36
C LEU A 212 -13.78 -5.88 -10.71
N ARG A 213 -13.32 -5.57 -11.92
CA ARG A 213 -11.93 -5.71 -12.34
C ARG A 213 -11.08 -4.75 -11.50
N ALA A 214 -9.93 -5.19 -10.99
CA ALA A 214 -9.00 -4.36 -10.19
C ALA A 214 -8.16 -3.41 -11.09
N ASP A 215 -8.85 -2.70 -11.99
CA ASP A 215 -8.28 -1.90 -13.08
C ASP A 215 -7.97 -0.47 -12.60
N LEU A 216 -6.80 -0.30 -11.99
CA LEU A 216 -6.34 1.00 -11.50
C LEU A 216 -6.22 2.07 -12.61
N PRO A 217 -5.69 1.78 -13.82
CA PRO A 217 -5.70 2.73 -14.93
C PRO A 217 -7.10 3.27 -15.25
N MET A 218 -8.10 2.38 -15.38
CA MET A 218 -9.51 2.76 -15.63
C MET A 218 -10.05 3.64 -14.50
N LEU A 219 -9.76 3.31 -13.24
CA LEU A 219 -10.15 4.14 -12.08
C LEU A 219 -9.53 5.55 -12.17
N LEU A 220 -8.23 5.66 -12.41
CA LEU A 220 -7.53 6.96 -12.46
C LEU A 220 -7.90 7.83 -13.65
N GLU A 221 -8.34 7.23 -14.75
CA GLU A 221 -8.88 7.94 -15.91
C GLU A 221 -10.27 8.52 -15.64
N ARG A 222 -11.13 7.79 -14.91
CA ARG A 222 -12.57 8.06 -14.84
C ARG A 222 -13.04 8.71 -13.54
N LEU A 223 -12.34 8.52 -12.42
CA LEU A 223 -12.65 9.17 -11.15
C LEU A 223 -12.69 10.72 -11.20
N PRO A 224 -11.92 11.44 -12.04
CA PRO A 224 -12.06 12.90 -12.16
C PRO A 224 -13.46 13.36 -12.63
N ALA A 225 -14.17 12.53 -13.42
CA ALA A 225 -15.53 12.84 -13.89
C ALA A 225 -16.61 12.56 -12.85
N VAL A 226 -16.29 11.83 -11.78
CA VAL A 226 -17.22 11.41 -10.71
C VAL A 226 -17.53 12.56 -9.73
N GLY A 227 -16.82 13.69 -9.81
CA GLY A 227 -17.00 14.82 -8.89
C GLY A 227 -16.41 14.53 -7.50
N ARG A 228 -17.10 14.95 -6.44
CA ARG A 228 -16.61 14.73 -5.06
C ARG A 228 -17.04 13.37 -4.51
N VAL A 229 -16.12 12.69 -3.85
CA VAL A 229 -16.30 11.43 -3.15
C VAL A 229 -15.60 11.49 -1.78
N MET A 230 -15.76 10.45 -0.96
CA MET A 230 -14.93 10.22 0.22
C MET A 230 -14.00 9.04 -0.01
N THR A 231 -12.69 9.24 0.17
CA THR A 231 -11.66 8.21 0.04
C THR A 231 -11.18 7.77 1.42
N LEU A 232 -11.20 6.47 1.68
CA LEU A 232 -10.81 5.86 2.94
C LEU A 232 -9.62 4.92 2.71
N THR A 233 -8.50 5.28 3.31
CA THR A 233 -7.29 4.44 3.37
C THR A 233 -6.94 4.19 4.83
N ARG A 234 -6.54 2.96 5.16
CA ARG A 234 -6.27 2.56 6.55
C ARG A 234 -5.20 1.50 6.68
N ASN A 235 -4.67 1.38 7.89
CA ASN A 235 -4.01 0.19 8.41
C ASN A 235 -4.73 -0.24 9.70
N ASP A 236 -4.04 -0.90 10.62
CA ASP A 236 -4.64 -1.46 11.83
C ASP A 236 -4.76 -0.40 12.94
N GLY A 237 -3.76 0.48 13.07
CA GLY A 237 -3.73 1.56 14.05
C GLY A 237 -4.42 2.87 13.62
N ALA A 238 -4.52 3.15 12.31
CA ALA A 238 -5.09 4.40 11.81
C ALA A 238 -6.07 4.21 10.64
N VAL A 239 -7.12 5.03 10.62
CA VAL A 239 -8.04 5.25 9.49
C VAL A 239 -7.96 6.71 9.07
N HIS A 240 -7.86 6.96 7.77
CA HIS A 240 -7.81 8.29 7.14
C HIS A 240 -8.94 8.37 6.12
N GLU A 241 -9.86 9.31 6.33
CA GLU A 241 -10.97 9.63 5.42
C GLU A 241 -10.75 11.04 4.87
N ARG A 242 -10.74 11.19 3.54
CA ARG A 242 -10.56 12.49 2.86
C ARG A 242 -11.71 12.70 1.88
N ARG A 243 -12.32 13.88 1.89
CA ARG A 243 -13.38 14.25 0.93
C ARG A 243 -12.85 15.22 -0.10
N GLY A 244 -13.22 14.99 -1.36
CA GLY A 244 -12.67 15.75 -2.47
C GLY A 244 -12.95 15.17 -3.84
N SER A 245 -12.55 15.90 -4.87
CA SER A 245 -12.47 15.40 -6.25
C SER A 245 -11.10 14.80 -6.56
N TYR A 246 -11.05 13.76 -7.38
CA TYR A 246 -9.79 13.22 -7.91
C TYR A 246 -9.26 14.13 -9.03
N ASN A 247 -7.98 14.52 -8.94
CA ASN A 247 -7.24 14.98 -10.11
C ASN A 247 -6.91 13.80 -11.03
N LYS A 248 -6.62 14.07 -12.31
CA LYS A 248 -6.16 13.04 -13.26
C LYS A 248 -4.91 12.34 -12.70
N GLY A 249 -5.01 11.03 -12.46
CA GLY A 249 -3.90 10.23 -12.00
C GLY A 249 -2.97 9.77 -13.12
N SER A 250 -1.81 9.21 -12.76
CA SER A 250 -0.93 8.49 -13.67
C SER A 250 -0.39 7.20 -13.04
N VAL A 251 0.07 6.27 -13.86
CA VAL A 251 0.80 5.07 -13.42
C VAL A 251 2.13 5.00 -14.18
N HIS A 252 3.23 4.90 -13.43
CA HIS A 252 4.59 4.88 -13.95
C HIS A 252 5.35 3.71 -13.33
N GLY A 253 5.51 2.62 -14.10
CA GLY A 253 6.14 1.39 -13.65
C GLY A 253 5.39 0.74 -12.49
N HIS A 254 5.93 0.83 -11.27
CA HIS A 254 5.40 0.19 -10.06
C HIS A 254 4.66 1.15 -9.11
N VAL A 255 4.46 2.42 -9.50
CA VAL A 255 3.80 3.44 -8.68
C VAL A 255 2.71 4.16 -9.48
N GLY A 256 1.53 4.27 -8.90
CA GLY A 256 0.47 5.19 -9.33
C GLY A 256 0.47 6.45 -8.46
N LEU A 257 0.11 7.59 -9.05
CA LEU A 257 0.05 8.89 -8.41
C LEU A 257 -1.30 9.54 -8.66
N VAL A 258 -1.90 10.08 -7.60
CA VAL A 258 -2.89 11.17 -7.68
C VAL A 258 -2.31 12.32 -6.87
N VAL A 259 -2.23 13.52 -7.45
CA VAL A 259 -1.66 14.69 -6.80
C VAL A 259 -2.66 15.84 -6.93
N GLY A 260 -3.19 16.30 -5.79
CA GLY A 260 -4.16 17.38 -5.72
C GLY A 260 -4.28 17.94 -4.30
N GLU A 261 -4.91 19.10 -4.18
CA GLU A 261 -5.13 19.74 -2.87
C GLU A 261 -6.21 19.04 -2.04
N GLU A 262 -7.12 18.33 -2.72
CA GLU A 262 -8.15 17.52 -2.07
C GLU A 262 -7.72 16.07 -1.88
N ILE A 263 -7.54 15.32 -2.97
CA ILE A 263 -7.10 13.92 -2.95
C ILE A 263 -5.62 13.82 -3.39
N ASP A 264 -4.76 13.35 -2.49
CA ASP A 264 -3.33 13.09 -2.73
C ASP A 264 -2.98 11.66 -2.30
N LEU A 265 -2.55 10.82 -3.25
CA LEU A 265 -2.39 9.37 -3.09
C LEU A 265 -1.09 8.85 -3.71
N ARG A 266 -0.44 7.89 -3.04
CA ARG A 266 0.63 7.05 -3.61
C ARG A 266 0.14 5.61 -3.67
N LEU A 267 0.03 5.07 -4.88
CA LEU A 267 -0.64 3.80 -5.18
C LEU A 267 0.39 2.77 -5.64
N PHE A 268 0.19 1.50 -5.25
CA PHE A 268 1.13 0.41 -5.57
C PHE A 268 0.37 -0.70 -6.30
N PRO A 269 0.33 -0.69 -7.65
CA PRO A 269 -0.55 -1.55 -8.45
C PRO A 269 -0.36 -3.05 -8.20
N ALA A 270 0.87 -3.47 -7.85
CA ALA A 270 1.22 -4.85 -7.50
C ALA A 270 0.51 -5.40 -6.24
N HIS A 271 -0.26 -4.55 -5.54
CA HIS A 271 -1.08 -4.93 -4.37
C HIS A 271 -2.57 -4.66 -4.57
N TRP A 272 -3.01 -4.33 -5.80
CA TRP A 272 -4.42 -4.18 -6.17
C TRP A 272 -4.87 -5.49 -6.85
N VAL A 273 -5.58 -6.36 -6.12
CA VAL A 273 -5.83 -7.75 -6.55
C VAL A 273 -7.31 -8.06 -6.76
N ALA A 274 -8.20 -7.49 -5.94
CA ALA A 274 -9.64 -7.62 -6.11
C ALA A 274 -10.35 -6.28 -5.87
N ALA A 275 -11.44 -6.03 -6.59
CA ALA A 275 -12.28 -4.84 -6.43
C ALA A 275 -13.76 -5.22 -6.43
N TYR A 276 -14.57 -4.46 -5.70
CA TYR A 276 -16.00 -4.69 -5.57
C TYR A 276 -16.77 -3.38 -5.48
N ARG A 277 -17.95 -3.30 -6.08
CA ARG A 277 -19.00 -2.38 -5.63
C ARG A 277 -19.69 -3.00 -4.43
N VAL A 278 -19.94 -2.22 -3.38
CA VAL A 278 -20.67 -2.66 -2.18
C VAL A 278 -21.74 -1.62 -1.83
N THR A 279 -23.00 -2.05 -1.89
CA THR A 279 -24.18 -1.22 -1.61
C THR A 279 -24.82 -1.67 -0.29
N MET A 280 -24.73 -0.86 0.76
CA MET A 280 -25.10 -1.27 2.13
C MET A 280 -26.02 -0.25 2.80
N GLN A 281 -27.08 -0.71 3.48
CA GLN A 281 -27.92 0.16 4.30
C GLN A 281 -27.26 0.49 5.64
N ALA A 282 -27.23 1.78 5.99
CA ALA A 282 -26.62 2.34 7.19
C ALA A 282 -27.63 3.28 7.88
N GLY A 283 -28.63 2.69 8.53
CA GLY A 283 -29.83 3.40 8.96
C GLY A 283 -30.64 3.87 7.75
N ASN A 284 -31.09 5.13 7.76
CA ASN A 284 -31.89 5.72 6.67
C ASN A 284 -31.06 6.14 5.43
N ARG A 285 -29.78 5.72 5.35
CA ARG A 285 -28.89 6.03 4.22
C ARG A 285 -28.39 4.75 3.58
N THR A 286 -28.48 4.66 2.26
CA THR A 286 -27.69 3.71 1.49
C THR A 286 -26.29 4.27 1.31
N LEU A 287 -25.27 3.49 1.65
CA LEU A 287 -23.87 3.73 1.30
C LEU A 287 -23.57 2.93 0.05
N ASP A 288 -22.94 3.56 -0.94
CA ASP A 288 -22.44 2.90 -2.13
C ASP A 288 -20.95 3.21 -2.29
N SER A 289 -20.18 2.22 -2.71
CA SER A 289 -18.72 2.28 -2.63
C SER A 289 -18.00 1.31 -3.55
N ILE A 290 -16.88 1.75 -4.11
CA ILE A 290 -15.86 0.89 -4.69
C ILE A 290 -14.87 0.53 -3.57
N GLN A 291 -14.57 -0.75 -3.38
CA GLN A 291 -13.68 -1.24 -2.33
C GLN A 291 -12.62 -2.17 -2.93
N VAL A 292 -11.34 -1.86 -2.73
CA VAL A 292 -10.19 -2.56 -3.32
C VAL A 292 -9.42 -3.32 -2.24
N PHE A 293 -8.92 -4.50 -2.58
CA PHE A 293 -8.27 -5.44 -1.67
C PHE A 293 -6.97 -6.01 -2.25
N ASP A 294 -6.02 -6.31 -1.36
CA ASP A 294 -4.78 -6.99 -1.72
C ASP A 294 -4.94 -8.52 -1.76
N GLY A 295 -3.87 -9.22 -2.12
CA GLY A 295 -3.86 -10.68 -2.22
C GLY A 295 -4.13 -11.43 -0.90
N SER A 296 -4.06 -10.78 0.26
CA SER A 296 -4.47 -11.35 1.55
C SER A 296 -5.95 -11.11 1.86
N GLY A 297 -6.65 -10.38 1.00
CA GLY A 297 -8.01 -9.91 1.23
C GLY A 297 -8.10 -8.77 2.25
N THR A 298 -7.00 -8.04 2.47
CA THR A 298 -6.96 -6.84 3.30
C THR A 298 -7.34 -5.62 2.44
N ALA A 299 -8.19 -4.74 2.98
CA ALA A 299 -8.61 -3.52 2.28
C ALA A 299 -7.42 -2.58 2.02
N VAL A 300 -7.31 -2.14 0.77
CA VAL A 300 -6.29 -1.21 0.27
C VAL A 300 -6.82 0.22 0.27
N GLU A 301 -7.91 0.45 -0.43
CA GLU A 301 -8.57 1.76 -0.59
C GLU A 301 -10.07 1.54 -0.75
N LYS A 302 -10.89 2.47 -0.25
CA LYS A 302 -12.34 2.47 -0.43
C LYS A 302 -12.79 3.86 -0.86
N ILE A 303 -13.60 3.94 -1.91
CA ILE A 303 -14.13 5.18 -2.47
C ILE A 303 -15.64 5.13 -2.29
N TYR A 304 -16.20 6.09 -1.54
CA TYR A 304 -17.61 6.20 -1.23
C TYR A 304 -18.26 7.32 -2.02
N ALA A 305 -19.40 7.02 -2.65
CA ALA A 305 -20.30 8.04 -3.17
C ALA A 305 -20.95 8.79 -2.00
N GLU A 306 -20.93 10.12 -2.05
CA GLU A 306 -21.58 11.03 -1.10
C GLU A 306 -22.45 12.05 -1.86
N GLY A 307 -23.15 12.95 -1.16
CA GLY A 307 -24.14 13.87 -1.76
C GLY A 307 -23.62 14.95 -2.72
N LYS A 308 -22.38 14.83 -3.21
CA LYS A 308 -21.76 15.67 -4.26
C LYS A 308 -21.04 14.82 -5.35
N THR A 309 -21.32 13.52 -5.38
CA THR A 309 -20.89 12.60 -6.44
C THR A 309 -21.83 12.70 -7.63
N ASP A 310 -21.29 12.71 -8.85
CA ASP A 310 -22.09 12.57 -10.06
C ASP A 310 -22.52 11.12 -10.24
N THR A 311 -23.81 10.84 -10.01
CA THR A 311 -24.38 9.49 -10.08
C THR A 311 -24.28 8.88 -11.47
N GLN A 312 -24.34 9.67 -12.56
CA GLN A 312 -24.27 9.15 -13.92
C GLN A 312 -22.82 8.73 -14.26
N ALA A 313 -21.84 9.56 -13.91
CA ALA A 313 -20.43 9.22 -14.07
C ALA A 313 -20.02 8.05 -13.17
N TRP A 314 -20.58 7.95 -11.96
CA TRP A 314 -20.37 6.83 -11.05
C TRP A 314 -20.93 5.51 -11.60
N GLU A 315 -22.20 5.46 -12.03
CA GLU A 315 -22.78 4.24 -12.63
C GLU A 315 -22.07 3.83 -13.94
N ALA A 316 -21.58 4.80 -14.73
CA ALA A 316 -20.76 4.51 -15.89
C ALA A 316 -19.40 3.88 -15.48
N LEU A 317 -18.73 4.43 -14.47
CA LEU A 317 -17.49 3.87 -13.92
C LEU A 317 -17.68 2.44 -13.39
N ILE A 318 -18.76 2.18 -12.64
CA ILE A 318 -19.11 0.84 -12.18
C ILE A 318 -19.34 -0.11 -13.36
N THR A 319 -20.02 0.36 -14.41
CA THR A 319 -20.33 -0.43 -15.60
C THR A 319 -19.07 -0.84 -16.34
N ASP A 320 -18.14 0.09 -16.58
CA ASP A 320 -16.89 -0.16 -17.30
C ASP A 320 -15.90 -1.02 -16.48
N LEU A 321 -15.94 -0.93 -15.15
CA LEU A 321 -15.15 -1.76 -14.23
C LEU A 321 -15.75 -3.14 -13.97
N LYS A 322 -17.00 -3.42 -14.38
CA LYS A 322 -17.67 -4.67 -14.03
C LYS A 322 -16.93 -5.89 -14.57
N ASP A 323 -16.78 -6.92 -13.74
CA ASP A 323 -16.24 -8.21 -14.15
C ASP A 323 -17.33 -9.08 -14.81
N GLU A 324 -16.96 -9.93 -15.77
CA GLU A 324 -17.93 -10.82 -16.43
C GLU A 324 -18.40 -11.95 -15.50
N ASP A 325 -17.53 -12.48 -14.64
CA ASP A 325 -17.84 -13.61 -13.76
C ASP A 325 -18.31 -13.15 -12.37
N GLN A 326 -19.61 -12.92 -12.28
CA GLN A 326 -20.32 -12.57 -11.04
C GLN A 326 -20.68 -13.80 -10.18
N SER A 327 -19.93 -14.91 -10.25
CA SER A 327 -20.10 -16.02 -9.29
C SER A 327 -19.47 -15.68 -7.91
N PRO A 328 -20.10 -16.11 -6.79
CA PRO A 328 -19.62 -15.82 -5.44
C PRO A 328 -18.57 -16.80 -4.93
N GLY A 329 -17.67 -16.32 -4.06
CA GLY A 329 -16.66 -17.14 -3.36
C GLY A 329 -15.52 -17.67 -4.24
N ARG A 330 -15.18 -16.95 -5.32
CA ARG A 330 -13.99 -17.18 -6.16
C ARG A 330 -12.71 -16.73 -5.46
N PHE A 331 -12.75 -15.58 -4.76
CA PHE A 331 -11.58 -14.99 -4.10
C PHE A 331 -11.04 -15.90 -2.99
N THR A 332 -9.75 -15.79 -2.68
CA THR A 332 -9.09 -16.59 -1.64
C THR A 332 -7.89 -15.82 -1.11
N ALA A 333 -7.78 -15.68 0.21
CA ALA A 333 -6.65 -15.02 0.83
C ALA A 333 -5.35 -15.82 0.65
N VAL A 334 -4.35 -15.22 0.04
CA VAL A 334 -2.97 -15.70 0.02
C VAL A 334 -2.28 -15.25 1.30
N ALA A 335 -1.71 -16.20 2.05
CA ALA A 335 -0.98 -15.90 3.27
C ALA A 335 0.25 -15.01 2.97
N VAL A 336 0.22 -13.77 3.47
CA VAL A 336 1.35 -12.83 3.37
C VAL A 336 2.39 -13.18 4.44
N PRO A 337 3.65 -13.46 4.06
CA PRO A 337 4.72 -13.68 5.04
C PRO A 337 4.95 -12.43 5.88
N LYS A 338 4.94 -12.58 7.22
CA LYS A 338 5.40 -11.52 8.13
C LYS A 338 6.91 -11.30 7.89
N LYS A 339 7.33 -10.03 7.82
CA LYS A 339 8.76 -9.68 7.76
C LYS A 339 9.38 -9.97 9.13
N THR A 340 10.19 -11.02 9.25
CA THR A 340 10.83 -11.43 10.52
C THR A 340 12.32 -11.07 10.61
N ARG A 341 12.91 -10.47 9.56
CA ARG A 341 14.34 -10.17 9.52
C ARG A 341 14.69 -8.91 10.29
N LYS A 342 14.97 -9.07 11.58
CA LYS A 342 15.98 -8.26 12.26
C LYS A 342 17.35 -8.52 11.62
N VAL A 343 18.22 -7.51 11.59
CA VAL A 343 19.63 -7.69 11.21
C VAL A 343 20.37 -8.32 12.40
N PRO A 344 21.26 -9.32 12.22
CA PRO A 344 22.11 -9.80 13.31
C PRO A 344 23.01 -8.67 13.80
N ALA A 345 22.95 -8.32 15.08
CA ALA A 345 23.63 -7.16 15.66
C ALA A 345 25.13 -7.13 15.31
N ASP A 346 25.79 -8.28 15.45
CA ASP A 346 27.21 -8.55 15.16
C ASP A 346 27.64 -8.24 13.71
N SER A 347 26.69 -7.96 12.81
CA SER A 347 26.91 -7.65 11.39
C SER A 347 26.49 -6.24 10.97
N PHE A 348 25.97 -5.43 11.90
CA PHE A 348 25.43 -4.10 11.61
C PHE A 348 26.46 -2.98 11.85
N ASP A 349 26.99 -2.45 10.76
CA ASP A 349 27.86 -1.28 10.71
C ASP A 349 27.05 0.02 10.93
N SER A 350 26.90 0.40 12.20
CA SER A 350 26.05 1.51 12.65
C SER A 350 26.58 2.88 12.20
N GLU A 351 27.88 3.16 12.33
CA GLU A 351 28.43 4.45 11.91
C GLU A 351 28.30 4.65 10.41
N ARG A 352 28.59 3.64 9.58
CA ARG A 352 28.40 3.75 8.12
C ARG A 352 26.93 3.86 7.73
N PHE A 353 26.01 3.30 8.50
CA PHE A 353 24.57 3.51 8.33
C PHE A 353 24.19 4.97 8.64
N LEU A 354 24.77 5.57 9.67
CA LEU A 354 24.54 6.97 10.05
C LEU A 354 25.22 7.97 9.10
N GLU A 355 26.39 7.65 8.55
CA GLU A 355 27.00 8.38 7.43
C GLU A 355 26.07 8.34 6.19
N ALA A 356 25.55 7.17 5.84
CA ALA A 356 24.62 7.03 4.71
C ALA A 356 23.31 7.80 4.92
N TRP A 357 22.82 7.89 6.17
CA TRP A 357 21.66 8.72 6.53
C TRP A 357 22.00 10.22 6.40
N GLY A 358 23.17 10.63 6.88
CA GLY A 358 23.68 12.00 6.73
C GLY A 358 23.84 12.44 5.28
N GLY A 359 24.13 11.49 4.38
CA GLY A 359 24.26 11.69 2.94
C GLY A 359 22.96 11.67 2.12
N LEU A 360 21.78 11.56 2.75
CA LEU A 360 20.50 11.62 2.02
C LEU A 360 20.27 13.01 1.41
N THR A 361 19.87 13.05 0.14
CA THR A 361 19.53 14.30 -0.58
C THR A 361 18.03 14.43 -0.89
N ASP A 362 17.26 13.36 -0.71
CA ASP A 362 15.80 13.35 -0.79
C ASP A 362 15.20 12.26 0.15
N THR A 363 13.99 12.51 0.66
CA THR A 363 13.32 11.65 1.63
C THR A 363 12.96 10.25 1.11
N HIS A 364 12.77 10.06 -0.20
CA HIS A 364 12.41 8.77 -0.79
C HIS A 364 13.62 7.82 -0.89
N GLN A 365 14.84 8.36 -0.90
CA GLN A 365 16.09 7.59 -0.86
C GLN A 365 16.22 6.74 0.42
N PHE A 366 15.58 7.15 1.52
CA PHE A 366 15.59 6.44 2.80
C PHE A 366 15.20 4.96 2.65
N HIS A 367 14.13 4.66 1.91
CA HIS A 367 13.71 3.27 1.66
C HIS A 367 14.72 2.46 0.84
N MET A 368 15.59 3.10 0.05
CA MET A 368 16.68 2.42 -0.66
C MET A 368 17.85 2.13 0.27
N MET A 369 18.18 3.10 1.15
CA MET A 369 19.20 2.95 2.19
C MET A 369 18.88 1.79 3.14
N LEU A 370 17.64 1.70 3.63
CA LEU A 370 17.19 0.58 4.47
C LEU A 370 17.38 -0.77 3.77
N ARG A 371 17.06 -0.88 2.48
CA ARG A 371 17.31 -2.11 1.71
C ARG A 371 18.80 -2.44 1.56
N LYS A 372 19.66 -1.41 1.39
CA LYS A 372 21.12 -1.56 1.23
C LYS A 372 21.81 -2.09 2.49
N PHE A 373 21.45 -1.57 3.67
CA PHE A 373 21.97 -2.06 4.96
C PHE A 373 21.16 -3.24 5.53
N GLY A 374 19.99 -3.53 4.96
CA GLY A 374 19.13 -4.64 5.33
C GLY A 374 18.21 -4.41 6.54
N VAL A 375 18.30 -3.24 7.17
CA VAL A 375 17.60 -2.85 8.40
C VAL A 375 16.09 -2.75 8.21
N ALA A 376 15.30 -3.13 9.22
CA ALA A 376 13.86 -2.91 9.24
C ALA A 376 13.51 -1.42 9.51
N TYR A 377 12.25 -1.03 9.33
CA TYR A 377 11.86 0.39 9.43
C TYR A 377 11.91 0.92 10.87
N GLY A 378 11.45 0.14 11.84
CA GLY A 378 11.56 0.47 13.27
C GLY A 378 13.00 0.39 13.79
N ASP A 379 13.70 -0.72 13.55
CA ASP A 379 15.10 -0.95 13.95
C ASP A 379 16.02 0.23 13.53
N ALA A 380 15.77 0.81 12.35
CA ALA A 380 16.50 1.96 11.83
C ALA A 380 16.35 3.24 12.68
N PHE A 381 15.23 3.42 13.38
CA PHE A 381 15.02 4.57 14.26
C PHE A 381 15.74 4.39 15.60
N GLU A 382 15.89 3.15 16.09
CA GLU A 382 16.68 2.87 17.30
C GLU A 382 18.18 3.02 17.00
N ALA A 383 18.63 2.50 15.85
CA ALA A 383 20.00 2.64 15.35
C ALA A 383 20.46 4.09 15.08
N ALA A 384 19.55 5.07 15.10
CA ALA A 384 19.84 6.48 14.83
C ALA A 384 19.46 7.43 15.98
N GLU A 385 19.12 6.88 17.15
CA GLU A 385 18.67 7.65 18.31
C GLU A 385 19.77 8.59 18.82
N GLY A 386 19.41 9.85 19.06
CA GLY A 386 20.35 10.91 19.45
C GLY A 386 21.05 11.62 18.28
N ARG A 387 21.08 11.05 17.06
CA ARG A 387 21.73 11.65 15.87
C ARG A 387 20.75 12.11 14.79
N PHE A 388 19.81 11.25 14.40
CA PHE A 388 18.75 11.60 13.44
C PHE A 388 17.35 11.34 13.97
N THR A 389 17.19 10.52 15.00
CA THR A 389 15.91 10.24 15.65
C THR A 389 15.94 10.59 17.14
N ARG A 390 14.75 10.80 17.70
CA ARG A 390 14.54 11.07 19.12
C ARG A 390 13.21 10.43 19.54
N ARG A 391 13.26 9.55 20.53
CA ARG A 391 12.07 8.82 21.01
C ARG A 391 11.13 9.75 21.76
N LEU A 392 9.84 9.60 21.51
CA LEU A 392 8.74 10.39 22.08
C LEU A 392 7.81 9.47 22.90
N PRO A 393 7.02 10.01 23.83
CA PRO A 393 5.91 9.28 24.43
C PRO A 393 4.93 8.76 23.36
N VAL A 394 4.44 7.53 23.50
CA VAL A 394 3.47 6.93 22.54
C VAL A 394 2.16 7.74 22.41
N THR A 395 1.81 8.50 23.46
CA THR A 395 0.68 9.43 23.51
C THR A 395 0.93 10.78 22.82
N THR A 396 2.09 11.00 22.16
CA THR A 396 2.46 12.29 21.57
C THR A 396 1.50 12.80 20.47
N ALA A 397 0.69 11.92 19.89
CA ALA A 397 -0.21 12.24 18.78
C ALA A 397 -1.25 13.32 19.13
N LEU A 398 -1.86 13.23 20.32
CA LEU A 398 -2.87 14.18 20.78
C LEU A 398 -2.30 15.60 20.94
N PRO A 399 -1.28 15.85 21.80
CA PRO A 399 -0.73 17.19 21.97
C PRO A 399 -0.08 17.74 20.69
N LEU A 400 0.48 16.88 19.82
CA LEU A 400 0.97 17.31 18.50
C LEU A 400 -0.15 17.93 17.65
N LEU A 401 -1.28 17.24 17.53
CA LEU A 401 -2.42 17.69 16.74
C LEU A 401 -3.14 18.89 17.40
N GLU A 402 -3.26 18.91 18.73
CA GLU A 402 -3.82 20.04 19.47
C GLU A 402 -3.00 21.31 19.29
N GLN A 403 -1.66 21.23 19.35
CA GLN A 403 -0.80 22.39 19.13
C GLN A 403 -0.77 22.81 17.64
N ALA A 404 -0.74 21.87 16.71
CA ALA A 404 -0.86 22.17 15.28
C ALA A 404 -2.18 22.90 14.97
N SER A 405 -3.30 22.45 15.55
CA SER A 405 -4.60 23.12 15.48
C SER A 405 -4.58 24.51 16.13
N LYS A 406 -4.13 24.61 17.38
CA LYS A 406 -4.07 25.87 18.14
C LYS A 406 -3.26 26.96 17.42
N GLN A 407 -2.18 26.56 16.74
CA GLN A 407 -1.29 27.47 15.98
C GLN A 407 -1.67 27.59 14.49
N GLN A 408 -2.73 26.89 14.05
CA GLN A 408 -3.15 26.74 12.63
C GLN A 408 -1.98 26.38 11.69
N ILE A 409 -1.03 25.57 12.17
CA ILE A 409 0.10 25.09 11.36
C ILE A 409 -0.45 24.12 10.31
N PRO A 410 -0.24 24.37 9.00
CA PRO A 410 -0.60 23.40 7.98
C PRO A 410 0.39 22.23 8.03
N ILE A 411 -0.16 21.03 8.23
CA ILE A 411 0.59 19.78 8.34
C ILE A 411 0.27 18.87 7.15
N MET A 412 1.06 17.80 7.00
CA MET A 412 0.72 16.66 6.16
C MET A 412 0.52 15.44 7.05
N VAL A 413 -0.54 14.66 6.79
CA VAL A 413 -0.84 13.41 7.51
C VAL A 413 -0.87 12.25 6.53
N PHE A 414 0.10 11.35 6.67
CA PHE A 414 0.25 10.16 5.82
C PHE A 414 -0.23 8.92 6.58
N VAL A 415 -1.26 8.25 6.07
CA VAL A 415 -1.70 6.92 6.54
C VAL A 415 -1.74 5.99 5.33
N GLY A 416 -1.31 4.75 5.50
CA GLY A 416 -1.26 3.81 4.39
C GLY A 416 -1.09 2.36 4.80
N ASN A 417 -1.21 1.51 3.79
CA ASN A 417 -1.01 0.07 3.84
C ASN A 417 -0.10 -0.35 2.66
N ARG A 418 -0.17 -1.61 2.25
CA ARG A 418 0.66 -2.16 1.16
C ARG A 418 0.31 -1.57 -0.21
N GLY A 419 -0.97 -1.30 -0.49
CA GLY A 419 -1.45 -0.91 -1.81
C GLY A 419 -1.74 0.59 -2.00
N CYS A 420 -1.93 1.35 -0.92
CA CYS A 420 -2.20 2.79 -0.96
C CYS A 420 -1.60 3.51 0.27
N ILE A 421 -1.09 4.72 0.04
CA ILE A 421 -0.82 5.74 1.07
C ILE A 421 -1.63 6.98 0.71
N GLN A 422 -2.50 7.41 1.62
CA GLN A 422 -3.34 8.59 1.50
C GLN A 422 -2.79 9.73 2.34
N ILE A 423 -2.84 10.94 1.77
CA ILE A 423 -2.19 12.12 2.31
C ILE A 423 -3.26 13.21 2.49
N HIS A 424 -3.34 13.75 3.71
CA HIS A 424 -3.98 15.04 3.96
C HIS A 424 -2.88 16.11 3.93
N THR A 425 -3.16 17.28 3.35
CA THR A 425 -2.28 18.45 3.44
C THR A 425 -3.12 19.69 3.77
N GLY A 426 -2.77 20.37 4.87
CA GLY A 426 -3.47 21.57 5.33
C GLY A 426 -3.52 21.66 6.86
N PRO A 427 -4.16 22.71 7.41
CA PRO A 427 -4.42 22.77 8.84
C PRO A 427 -5.34 21.63 9.27
N VAL A 428 -5.27 21.28 10.56
CA VAL A 428 -6.29 20.49 11.27
C VAL A 428 -6.96 21.40 12.30
N ARG A 429 -8.23 21.17 12.63
CA ARG A 429 -8.99 22.06 13.54
C ARG A 429 -9.63 21.29 14.69
N ARG A 430 -10.57 20.39 14.41
CA ARG A 430 -11.42 19.76 15.42
C ARG A 430 -10.81 18.48 15.99
N ILE A 431 -9.84 18.65 16.88
CA ILE A 431 -9.14 17.55 17.56
C ILE A 431 -9.99 17.00 18.70
N LEU A 432 -9.99 15.68 18.92
CA LEU A 432 -10.66 15.02 20.04
C LEU A 432 -9.93 13.74 20.48
N GLY A 433 -9.33 13.76 21.67
CA GLY A 433 -8.94 12.55 22.39
C GLY A 433 -10.12 11.96 23.15
N ARG A 434 -10.47 10.69 22.92
CA ARG A 434 -11.53 9.98 23.67
C ARG A 434 -11.36 8.45 23.61
N ASN A 435 -11.51 7.78 24.74
CA ASN A 435 -11.56 6.31 24.86
C ASN A 435 -10.41 5.56 24.14
N GLY A 436 -9.17 6.05 24.25
CA GLY A 436 -8.00 5.47 23.56
C GLY A 436 -7.88 5.80 22.07
N TRP A 437 -8.69 6.74 21.57
CA TRP A 437 -8.59 7.26 20.21
C TRP A 437 -8.24 8.75 20.19
N THR A 438 -7.23 9.10 19.41
CA THR A 438 -6.97 10.47 18.95
C THR A 438 -7.66 10.68 17.60
N ASN A 439 -8.45 11.75 17.49
CA ASN A 439 -9.28 12.01 16.31
C ASN A 439 -9.05 13.41 15.73
N VAL A 440 -9.05 13.51 14.40
CA VAL A 440 -9.32 14.76 13.67
C VAL A 440 -10.72 14.65 13.09
N LEU A 441 -11.58 15.63 13.34
CA LEU A 441 -13.00 15.61 12.95
C LEU A 441 -13.39 16.83 12.11
N ASP A 442 -12.58 17.14 11.09
CA ASP A 442 -12.84 18.26 10.18
C ASP A 442 -13.81 17.86 9.04
N PRO A 443 -14.46 18.79 8.33
CA PRO A 443 -15.50 18.45 7.35
C PRO A 443 -15.01 17.52 6.23
N ASP A 444 -13.89 17.87 5.60
CA ASP A 444 -13.32 17.14 4.47
C ASP A 444 -12.10 16.27 4.83
N PHE A 445 -11.74 16.14 6.11
CA PHE A 445 -10.67 15.26 6.58
C PHE A 445 -11.00 14.69 7.97
N ASN A 446 -11.03 13.36 8.07
CA ASN A 446 -11.12 12.66 9.35
C ASN A 446 -9.94 11.70 9.54
N LEU A 447 -9.39 11.72 10.76
CA LEU A 447 -8.37 10.79 11.22
C LEU A 447 -8.92 10.08 12.44
N HIS A 448 -8.78 8.76 12.50
CA HIS A 448 -9.06 7.96 13.68
C HIS A 448 -7.81 7.12 14.00
N LEU A 449 -7.04 7.55 14.99
CA LEU A 449 -5.81 6.90 15.45
C LEU A 449 -6.08 6.18 16.78
N LYS A 450 -5.80 4.87 16.82
CA LYS A 450 -5.96 4.03 18.01
C LYS A 450 -4.65 4.00 18.80
N GLU A 451 -4.59 4.69 19.93
CA GLU A 451 -3.35 4.90 20.68
C GLU A 451 -2.80 3.62 21.32
N GLU A 452 -3.68 2.67 21.69
CA GLU A 452 -3.26 1.37 22.26
C GLU A 452 -2.38 0.52 21.33
N LEU A 453 -2.36 0.82 20.02
CA LEU A 453 -1.57 0.10 19.02
C LEU A 453 -0.22 0.77 18.72
N VAL A 454 0.03 1.96 19.26
CA VAL A 454 1.31 2.68 19.12
C VAL A 454 2.32 2.08 20.11
N ALA A 455 3.25 1.27 19.61
CA ALA A 455 4.31 0.67 20.43
C ALA A 455 5.54 1.59 20.57
N SER A 456 5.80 2.46 19.59
CA SER A 456 6.82 3.52 19.71
C SER A 456 6.47 4.76 18.89
N ALA A 457 6.99 5.90 19.33
CA ALA A 457 6.78 7.21 18.70
C ALA A 457 8.11 7.94 18.56
N TRP A 458 8.30 8.63 17.44
CA TRP A 458 9.61 9.13 17.04
C TRP A 458 9.53 10.50 16.37
N ALA A 459 10.36 11.45 16.80
CA ALA A 459 10.76 12.57 15.96
C ALA A 459 11.93 12.09 15.09
N VAL A 460 11.86 12.32 13.77
CA VAL A 460 12.80 11.79 12.78
C VAL A 460 13.24 12.88 11.82
N SER A 461 14.54 13.17 11.78
CA SER A 461 15.16 14.13 10.86
C SER A 461 15.78 13.40 9.66
N LYS A 462 15.47 13.85 8.44
CA LYS A 462 16.07 13.32 7.21
C LYS A 462 16.65 14.49 6.40
N PRO A 463 17.95 14.51 6.09
CA PRO A 463 18.51 15.58 5.27
C PRO A 463 17.99 15.49 3.82
N THR A 464 17.90 16.65 3.18
CA THR A 464 17.55 16.81 1.76
C THR A 464 18.27 18.02 1.17
N VAL A 465 18.23 18.20 -0.15
CA VAL A 465 18.71 19.44 -0.82
C VAL A 465 17.99 20.71 -0.33
N ASP A 466 16.75 20.59 0.15
CA ASP A 466 15.96 21.68 0.73
C ASP A 466 16.31 21.94 2.21
N GLY A 467 17.31 21.26 2.76
CA GLY A 467 17.62 21.19 4.19
C GLY A 467 17.00 19.98 4.89
N ALA A 468 17.06 19.95 6.22
CA ALA A 468 16.46 18.86 7.00
C ALA A 468 14.92 18.91 6.93
N VAL A 469 14.30 17.74 6.79
CA VAL A 469 12.86 17.52 6.87
C VAL A 469 12.56 16.67 8.10
N SER A 470 11.80 17.23 9.04
CA SER A 470 11.38 16.60 10.29
C SER A 470 10.03 15.91 10.11
N SER A 471 9.91 14.66 10.55
CA SER A 471 8.63 13.96 10.74
C SER A 471 8.40 13.58 12.20
N VAL A 472 7.13 13.40 12.56
CA VAL A 472 6.74 12.59 13.72
C VAL A 472 6.10 11.31 13.20
N GLU A 473 6.62 10.15 13.60
CA GLU A 473 6.21 8.84 13.08
C GLU A 473 5.83 7.91 14.22
N LEU A 474 4.67 7.26 14.10
CA LEU A 474 4.12 6.33 15.08
C LEU A 474 4.15 4.92 14.51
N LEU A 475 4.73 3.99 15.26
CA LEU A 475 4.97 2.61 14.84
C LEU A 475 4.16 1.61 15.68
N ASP A 476 3.78 0.50 15.05
CA ASP A 476 3.14 -0.62 15.73
C ASP A 476 4.17 -1.56 16.42
N ALA A 477 3.67 -2.59 17.10
CA ALA A 477 4.48 -3.63 17.77
C ALA A 477 5.24 -4.55 16.79
N HIS A 478 5.25 -4.25 15.48
CA HIS A 478 6.03 -4.92 14.45
C HIS A 478 7.02 -3.95 13.75
N GLY A 479 7.08 -2.69 14.18
CA GLY A 479 7.93 -1.66 13.57
C GLY A 479 7.44 -1.16 12.21
N GLU A 480 6.19 -1.46 11.83
CA GLU A 480 5.54 -0.91 10.65
C GLU A 480 4.79 0.39 11.01
N VAL A 481 4.56 1.26 10.02
CA VAL A 481 4.09 2.62 10.29
C VAL A 481 2.57 2.72 10.37
N ILE A 482 2.07 3.25 11.48
CA ILE A 482 0.66 3.57 11.69
C ILE A 482 0.32 4.90 11.00
N VAL A 483 1.07 5.96 11.30
CA VAL A 483 0.88 7.31 10.73
C VAL A 483 2.18 8.10 10.75
N ARG A 484 2.35 9.02 9.78
CA ARG A 484 3.40 10.04 9.80
C ARG A 484 2.80 11.44 9.72
N PHE A 485 3.38 12.36 10.47
CA PHE A 485 3.09 13.78 10.44
C PHE A 485 4.31 14.56 9.94
N PHE A 486 4.08 15.55 9.08
CA PHE A 486 5.09 16.50 8.59
C PHE A 486 4.50 17.92 8.60
N GLY A 487 5.33 18.95 8.47
CA GLY A 487 4.87 20.29 8.09
C GLY A 487 4.56 20.35 6.58
N ALA A 488 3.51 21.05 6.19
CA ALA A 488 3.15 21.20 4.77
C ALA A 488 4.26 21.95 4.02
N ARG A 489 4.80 21.34 2.95
CA ARG A 489 5.83 21.93 2.09
C ARG A 489 5.52 21.69 0.62
N LYS A 490 5.97 22.61 -0.24
CA LYS A 490 6.06 22.37 -1.70
C LYS A 490 7.46 21.84 -2.04
N PRO A 491 7.67 21.13 -3.15
CA PRO A 491 9.01 20.76 -3.61
C PRO A 491 9.90 21.99 -3.81
N GLY A 492 11.21 21.88 -3.58
CA GLY A 492 12.13 23.02 -3.70
C GLY A 492 11.96 24.06 -2.58
N LYS A 493 11.47 23.62 -1.40
CA LYS A 493 11.25 24.44 -0.20
C LYS A 493 11.58 23.65 1.07
N ALA A 494 12.30 24.32 1.96
CA ALA A 494 12.54 23.87 3.32
C ALA A 494 11.24 23.66 4.11
N GLU A 495 11.30 22.86 5.17
CA GLU A 495 10.19 22.70 6.11
C GLU A 495 9.79 24.02 6.81
N LEU A 496 8.52 24.10 7.23
CA LEU A 496 8.00 25.27 7.94
C LEU A 496 8.72 25.47 9.28
N PRO A 497 9.25 26.68 9.59
CA PRO A 497 9.88 26.96 10.88
C PRO A 497 8.96 26.68 12.09
N ALA A 498 7.65 26.94 11.95
CA ALA A 498 6.65 26.63 12.98
C ALA A 498 6.47 25.12 13.20
N TRP A 499 6.56 24.31 12.15
CA TRP A 499 6.56 22.84 12.28
C TRP A 499 7.83 22.35 12.99
N ARG A 500 9.01 22.84 12.59
CA ARG A 500 10.28 22.52 13.27
C ARG A 500 10.22 22.85 14.75
N ALA A 501 9.76 24.06 15.10
CA ALA A 501 9.63 24.51 16.48
C ALA A 501 8.64 23.63 17.28
N LEU A 502 7.50 23.25 16.68
CA LEU A 502 6.54 22.33 17.31
C LEU A 502 7.17 20.96 17.56
N VAL A 503 7.84 20.35 16.58
CA VAL A 503 8.51 19.05 16.75
C VAL A 503 9.62 19.13 17.80
N GLN A 504 10.40 20.20 17.84
CA GLN A 504 11.42 20.44 18.85
C GLN A 504 10.84 20.59 20.27
N ALA A 505 9.65 21.18 20.40
CA ALA A 505 8.96 21.37 21.68
C ALA A 505 8.26 20.10 22.22
N LEU A 506 8.13 19.02 21.44
CA LEU A 506 7.58 17.75 21.92
C LEU A 506 8.49 17.13 22.99
N PRO A 507 7.95 16.61 24.10
CA PRO A 507 8.76 15.96 25.13
C PRO A 507 9.49 14.72 24.59
N SER A 508 10.78 14.60 24.94
CA SER A 508 11.57 13.39 24.68
C SER A 508 11.30 12.35 25.75
N LEU A 509 11.45 11.07 25.41
CA LEU A 509 11.89 10.07 26.38
C LEU A 509 13.43 10.15 26.55
N PRO A 510 13.99 9.72 27.69
CA PRO A 510 15.44 9.57 27.82
C PRO A 510 15.93 8.48 26.84
N ILE A 511 17.16 8.66 26.32
CA ILE A 511 17.81 7.62 25.52
C ILE A 511 18.06 6.43 26.45
N VAL A 512 17.57 5.25 26.07
CA VAL A 512 17.85 4.00 26.78
C VAL A 512 19.23 3.52 26.37
N THR A 513 20.25 3.94 27.11
CA THR A 513 21.56 3.29 27.08
C THR A 513 21.48 2.01 27.90
N ASP A 514 21.53 0.85 27.24
CA ASP A 514 21.67 -0.44 27.92
C ASP A 514 23.02 -0.48 28.66
N ASN A 515 23.00 -0.17 29.95
CA ASN A 515 24.08 -0.54 30.86
C ASN A 515 23.99 -2.05 31.11
N HIS A 516 25.01 -2.77 30.66
CA HIS A 516 25.16 -4.24 30.76
C HIS A 516 24.98 -4.81 32.18
#